data_AF-A0ABD2A6K0-F1
#
_entry.id   AF-A0ABD2A6K0-F1
#
_cell.length_a   1.000
_cell.length_b   1.000
_cell.length_c   1.000
_cell.angle_alpha   90.00
_cell.angle_beta   90.00
_cell.angle_gamma   90.00
#
_symmetry.space_group_name_H-M   'P 1'
#
loop_
_entity.id
_entity.type
_entity.pdbx_description
1 polymer ?
#
loop_
_entity_poly.entity_id
_entity_poly.type
_entity_poly.pdbx_seq_one_letter_code
_entity_poly.pdbx_strand_id
1 'polypeptide(L)'
;MISLQKILNIKPSVIYPGHGPIIEDPIPRIEYYIQHRKQREEQILNVLKENSNSSFMSEMDIVQIIYKDTPKNLWSAAAHNVMHHLQKLLKETKVIGKEGEWKISENIKFNAQ
;
A
#
# COMPACT_ATOMS: atom_id res chain seq x y z
N MET A 1 -3.69 -5.65 -6.58
CA MET A 1 -4.63 -4.77 -7.30
C MET A 1 -5.37 -5.46 -8.43
N ILE A 2 -4.69 -6.26 -9.27
CA ILE A 2 -5.29 -6.90 -10.46
C ILE A 2 -6.58 -7.68 -10.14
N SER A 3 -6.61 -8.49 -9.08
CA SER A 3 -7.79 -9.30 -8.76
C SER A 3 -9.02 -8.47 -8.36
N LEU A 4 -8.85 -7.44 -7.53
CA LEU A 4 -9.96 -6.55 -7.15
C LEU A 4 -10.52 -5.80 -8.37
N GLN A 5 -9.65 -5.36 -9.28
CA GLN A 5 -10.09 -4.73 -10.53
C GLN A 5 -10.86 -5.71 -11.42
N LYS A 6 -10.43 -6.96 -11.51
CA LYS A 6 -11.16 -8.01 -12.24
C LYS A 6 -12.55 -8.23 -11.64
N ILE A 7 -12.65 -8.33 -10.31
CA ILE A 7 -13.94 -8.50 -9.63
C ILE A 7 -14.84 -7.28 -9.86
N LEU A 8 -14.31 -6.05 -9.75
CA LEU A 8 -15.04 -4.82 -10.03
C LEU A 8 -15.63 -4.81 -11.45
N ASN A 9 -14.84 -5.26 -12.45
CA ASN A 9 -15.26 -5.29 -13.84
C ASN A 9 -16.39 -6.31 -14.12
N ILE A 10 -16.53 -7.36 -13.29
CA ILE A 10 -17.62 -8.34 -13.38
C ILE A 10 -18.94 -7.75 -12.85
N LYS A 11 -18.89 -6.62 -12.14
CA LYS A 11 -20.04 -5.91 -11.56
C LYS A 11 -20.93 -6.84 -10.71
N PRO A 12 -20.38 -7.52 -9.68
CA PRO A 12 -21.16 -8.44 -8.85
C PRO A 12 -22.28 -7.71 -8.11
N SER A 13 -23.46 -8.33 -8.06
CA SER A 13 -24.60 -7.87 -7.26
C SER A 13 -24.53 -8.31 -5.80
N VAL A 14 -23.73 -9.34 -5.47
CA VAL A 14 -23.53 -9.84 -4.10
C VAL A 14 -22.16 -10.53 -3.98
N ILE A 15 -21.54 -10.49 -2.79
CA ILE A 15 -20.36 -11.30 -2.45
C ILE A 15 -20.64 -12.10 -1.18
N TYR A 16 -20.35 -13.41 -1.24
CA TYR A 16 -20.31 -14.32 -0.10
C TYR A 16 -18.85 -14.53 0.32
N PRO A 17 -18.33 -13.78 1.31
CA PRO A 17 -16.93 -13.87 1.69
C PRO A 17 -16.65 -15.13 2.53
N GLY A 18 -15.38 -15.54 2.58
CA GLY A 18 -14.96 -16.65 3.47
C GLY A 18 -15.13 -16.34 4.96
N HIS A 19 -15.17 -15.06 5.33
CA HIS A 19 -15.40 -14.60 6.70
C HIS A 19 -16.23 -13.31 6.70
N GLY A 20 -17.01 -13.11 7.77
CA GLY A 20 -17.87 -11.94 7.93
C GLY A 20 -19.22 -12.06 7.23
N PRO A 21 -20.03 -11.00 7.25
CA PRO A 21 -21.37 -11.01 6.67
C PRO A 21 -21.34 -10.97 5.14
N ILE A 22 -22.48 -11.34 4.54
CA ILE A 22 -22.74 -11.16 3.11
C ILE A 22 -22.61 -9.68 2.74
N ILE A 23 -22.04 -9.40 1.56
CA ILE A 23 -21.93 -8.04 1.04
C ILE A 23 -22.98 -7.88 -0.07
N GLU A 24 -24.08 -7.22 0.25
CA GLU A 24 -25.21 -7.00 -0.68
C GLU A 24 -24.98 -5.84 -1.64
N ASP A 25 -24.08 -4.91 -1.31
CA ASP A 25 -23.62 -3.85 -2.22
C ASP A 25 -22.10 -3.93 -2.41
N PRO A 26 -21.61 -4.79 -3.32
CA PRO A 26 -20.17 -5.07 -3.44
C PRO A 26 -19.33 -3.95 -4.03
N ILE A 27 -19.91 -3.13 -4.92
CA ILE A 27 -19.15 -2.19 -5.74
C ILE A 27 -18.43 -1.15 -4.88
N PRO A 28 -19.13 -0.41 -3.98
CA PRO A 28 -18.46 0.57 -3.11
C PRO A 28 -17.43 -0.08 -2.20
N ARG A 29 -17.67 -1.33 -1.78
CA ARG A 29 -16.73 -2.06 -0.93
C ARG A 29 -15.44 -2.38 -1.67
N ILE A 30 -15.52 -2.87 -2.90
CA ILE A 30 -14.35 -3.17 -3.73
C ILE A 30 -13.57 -1.88 -4.02
N GLU A 31 -14.26 -0.82 -4.40
CA GLU A 31 -13.67 0.50 -4.66
C GLU A 31 -12.96 1.06 -3.42
N TYR A 32 -13.59 0.95 -2.24
CA TYR A 32 -12.96 1.31 -0.97
C TYR A 32 -11.64 0.56 -0.77
N TYR A 33 -11.61 -0.77 -0.94
CA TYR A 33 -10.37 -1.54 -0.77
C TYR A 33 -9.30 -1.15 -1.79
N ILE A 34 -9.70 -0.86 -3.03
CA ILE A 34 -8.79 -0.36 -4.07
C ILE A 34 -8.19 0.99 -3.65
N GLN A 35 -9.04 1.94 -3.25
CA GLN A 35 -8.64 3.28 -2.85
C GLN A 35 -7.75 3.25 -1.61
N HIS A 36 -8.14 2.50 -0.59
CA HIS A 36 -7.37 2.36 0.64
C HIS A 36 -5.95 1.82 0.37
N ARG A 37 -5.83 0.84 -0.54
CA ARG A 37 -4.53 0.27 -0.90
C ARG A 37 -3.68 1.27 -1.71
N LYS A 38 -4.29 2.11 -2.56
CA LYS A 38 -3.58 3.19 -3.29
C LYS A 38 -3.10 4.29 -2.34
N GLN A 39 -3.97 4.75 -1.44
CA GLN A 39 -3.62 5.75 -0.43
C GLN A 39 -2.43 5.30 0.41
N ARG A 40 -2.37 4.02 0.79
CA ARG A 40 -1.22 3.48 1.51
C ARG A 40 0.07 3.54 0.70
N GLU A 41 0.01 3.23 -0.60
CA GLU A 41 1.17 3.33 -1.50
C GLU A 41 1.65 4.78 -1.63
N GLU A 42 0.74 5.74 -1.76
CA GLU A 42 1.05 7.17 -1.80
C GLU A 42 1.72 7.65 -0.51
N GLN A 43 1.19 7.25 0.66
CA GLN A 43 1.81 7.56 1.96
C GLN A 43 3.24 7.02 2.04
N ILE A 44 3.48 5.77 1.62
CA ILE A 44 4.83 5.16 1.60
C ILE A 44 5.77 5.95 0.68
N LEU A 45 5.33 6.28 -0.53
CA LEU A 45 6.14 7.05 -1.48
C LEU A 45 6.46 8.45 -0.95
N ASN A 46 5.50 9.12 -0.30
CA ASN A 46 5.72 10.44 0.29
C ASN A 46 6.76 10.37 1.42
N VAL A 47 6.68 9.37 2.31
CA VAL A 47 7.68 9.17 3.36
C VAL A 47 9.08 8.97 2.78
N LEU A 48 9.22 8.10 1.76
CA LEU A 48 10.52 7.87 1.10
C LEU A 48 11.03 9.11 0.36
N LYS A 49 10.13 9.95 -0.18
CA LYS A 49 10.47 11.19 -0.86
C LYS A 49 11.00 12.24 0.11
N GLU A 50 10.29 12.45 1.22
CA GLU A 50 10.66 13.39 2.29
C GLU A 50 12.00 13.01 2.93
N ASN A 51 12.35 11.73 2.94
CA ASN A 51 13.60 11.20 3.47
C ASN A 51 14.63 10.82 2.38
N SER A 52 14.47 11.33 1.16
CA SER A 52 15.32 10.96 0.02
C SER A 52 16.81 11.35 0.17
N ASN A 53 17.11 12.35 0.99
CA ASN A 53 18.48 12.78 1.32
C ASN A 53 19.12 11.97 2.46
N SER A 54 18.34 11.13 3.15
CA SER A 54 18.82 10.25 4.22
C SER A 54 19.33 8.91 3.65
N SER A 55 19.92 8.08 4.53
CA SER A 55 20.18 6.67 4.25
C SER A 55 18.91 5.89 3.89
N PHE A 56 19.07 4.67 3.38
CA PHE A 56 17.94 3.76 3.13
C PHE A 56 17.05 3.59 4.36
N MET A 57 15.74 3.50 4.15
CA MET A 57 14.75 3.30 5.21
C MET A 57 14.31 1.84 5.29
N SER A 58 14.16 1.31 6.49
CA SER A 58 13.50 0.02 6.72
C SER A 58 11.98 0.16 6.67
N GLU A 59 11.27 -0.97 6.59
CA GLU A 59 9.82 -1.03 6.71
C GLU A 59 9.35 -0.50 8.06
N MET A 60 10.12 -0.75 9.13
CA MET A 60 9.78 -0.29 10.47
C MET A 60 9.91 1.23 10.60
N ASP A 61 10.91 1.85 9.95
CA ASP A 61 11.03 3.31 9.91
C ASP A 61 9.81 3.95 9.23
N ILE A 62 9.36 3.34 8.14
CA ILE A 62 8.14 3.78 7.44
C ILE A 62 6.89 3.54 8.30
N VAL A 63 6.81 2.41 9.02
CA VAL A 63 5.70 2.10 9.93
C VAL A 63 5.58 3.14 11.04
N GLN A 64 6.70 3.53 11.65
CA GLN A 64 6.75 4.54 12.71
C GLN A 64 6.15 5.88 12.28
N ILE A 65 6.28 6.22 11.00
CA ILE A 65 5.75 7.48 10.44
C ILE A 65 4.27 7.34 10.06
N ILE A 66 3.89 6.27 9.36
CA ILE A 66 2.52 6.15 8.79
C ILE A 66 1.52 5.59 9.82
N TYR A 67 1.94 4.71 10.73
CA TYR A 67 1.07 3.99 11.67
C TYR A 67 1.16 4.54 13.11
N LYS A 68 1.42 5.83 13.28
CA LYS A 68 1.58 6.48 14.59
C LYS A 68 0.41 6.24 15.56
N ASP A 69 -0.81 6.15 15.04
CA ASP A 69 -2.05 5.95 15.81
C ASP A 69 -2.41 4.45 15.96
N THR A 70 -1.59 3.55 15.41
CA THR A 70 -1.77 2.10 15.53
C THR A 70 -1.04 1.57 16.76
N PRO A 71 -1.67 0.71 17.59
CA PRO A 71 -1.00 0.07 18.72
C PRO A 71 0.33 -0.61 18.35
N LYS A 72 1.38 -0.39 19.15
CA LYS A 72 2.74 -0.89 18.86
C LYS A 72 2.83 -2.41 18.70
N ASN A 73 1.99 -3.15 19.40
CA ASN A 73 1.92 -4.61 19.26
C ASN A 73 1.48 -5.06 17.85
N LEU A 74 0.87 -4.17 17.05
CA LEU A 74 0.48 -4.44 15.66
C LEU A 74 1.53 -3.97 14.64
N TRP A 75 2.61 -3.30 15.07
CA TRP A 75 3.59 -2.72 14.14
C TRP A 75 4.35 -3.77 13.34
N SER A 76 4.58 -4.96 13.90
CA SER A 76 5.17 -6.07 13.13
C SER A 76 4.27 -6.48 11.97
N ALA A 77 2.96 -6.59 12.17
CA ALA A 77 2.01 -6.86 11.10
C ALA A 77 1.94 -5.70 10.08
N ALA A 78 2.00 -4.46 10.56
CA ALA A 78 2.07 -3.28 9.69
C ALA A 78 3.33 -3.26 8.81
N ALA A 79 4.49 -3.69 9.35
CA ALA A 79 5.74 -3.79 8.59
C ALA A 79 5.64 -4.82 7.46
N HIS A 80 5.02 -5.98 7.70
CA HIS A 80 4.72 -6.95 6.63
C HIS A 80 3.79 -6.36 5.56
N ASN A 81 2.79 -5.57 5.95
CA ASN A 81 1.95 -4.87 4.97
C ASN A 81 2.76 -3.86 4.14
N VAL A 82 3.61 -3.04 4.77
CA VAL A 82 4.51 -2.09 4.11
C VAL A 82 5.46 -2.81 3.14
N MET A 83 6.05 -3.94 3.55
CA MET A 83 6.87 -4.80 2.69
C MET A 83 6.14 -5.18 1.40
N HIS A 84 4.91 -5.69 1.48
CA HIS A 84 4.15 -6.07 0.30
C HIS A 84 3.85 -4.91 -0.64
N HIS A 85 3.71 -3.70 -0.11
CA HIS A 85 3.59 -2.49 -0.91
C HIS A 85 4.91 -2.15 -1.61
N LEU A 86 6.03 -2.17 -0.88
CA LEU A 86 7.36 -1.88 -1.43
C LEU A 86 7.78 -2.86 -2.52
N GLN A 87 7.54 -4.17 -2.32
CA GLN A 87 7.78 -5.19 -3.34
C GLN A 87 6.97 -4.94 -4.61
N LYS A 88 5.73 -4.47 -4.49
CA LYS A 88 4.94 -4.06 -5.66
C LYS A 88 5.53 -2.82 -6.32
N LEU A 89 5.84 -1.78 -5.54
CA LEU A 89 6.40 -0.53 -6.04
C LEU A 89 7.77 -0.73 -6.72
N LEU A 90 8.56 -1.70 -6.26
CA LEU A 90 9.82 -2.12 -6.88
C LEU A 90 9.59 -2.67 -8.29
N LYS A 91 8.59 -3.55 -8.46
CA LYS A 91 8.18 -4.06 -9.78
C LYS A 91 7.66 -2.95 -10.70
N GLU A 92 7.10 -1.89 -10.13
CA GLU A 92 6.66 -0.69 -10.84
C GLU A 92 7.76 0.38 -10.98
N THR A 93 9.02 0.06 -10.64
CA THR A 93 10.21 0.93 -10.72
C THR A 93 10.11 2.27 -9.97
N LYS A 94 9.19 2.37 -9.02
CA LYS A 94 8.96 3.56 -8.17
C LYS A 94 9.88 3.62 -6.94
N VAL A 95 10.38 2.49 -6.49
CA VAL A 95 11.37 2.40 -5.41
C VAL A 95 12.54 1.53 -5.86
N ILE A 96 13.67 1.69 -5.18
CA ILE A 96 14.85 0.84 -5.31
C ILE A 96 15.23 0.29 -3.94
N GLY A 97 15.93 -0.84 -3.94
CA GLY A 97 16.43 -1.47 -2.71
C GLY A 97 15.92 -2.89 -2.51
N LYS A 98 15.97 -3.35 -1.26
CA LYS A 98 15.61 -4.69 -0.80
C LYS A 98 15.01 -4.61 0.60
N GLU A 99 14.52 -5.73 1.12
CA GLU A 99 14.04 -5.83 2.49
C GLU A 99 15.03 -5.22 3.50
N GLY A 100 14.51 -4.32 4.34
CA GLY A 100 15.28 -3.52 5.31
C GLY A 100 15.95 -2.26 4.75
N GLU A 101 16.04 -2.09 3.44
CA GLU A 101 16.77 -0.98 2.80
C GLU A 101 16.02 -0.46 1.56
N TRP A 102 15.20 0.57 1.73
CA TRP A 102 14.38 1.16 0.66
C TRP A 102 14.68 2.63 0.43
N LYS A 103 14.61 3.03 -0.85
CA LYS A 103 14.68 4.43 -1.27
C LYS A 103 13.72 4.70 -2.42
N ILE A 104 13.27 5.93 -2.54
CA ILE A 104 12.51 6.37 -3.72
C ILE A 104 13.38 6.32 -4.98
N SER A 105 12.80 5.90 -6.10
CA SER A 105 13.47 5.91 -7.40
C SER A 105 13.53 7.33 -7.96
N GLU A 106 14.70 7.77 -8.42
CA GLU A 106 14.90 9.08 -9.07
C GLU A 106 14.13 9.22 -10.39
N ASN A 107 13.70 8.10 -10.98
CA ASN A 107 12.99 8.05 -12.26
C ASN A 107 11.48 8.26 -12.15
N ILE A 108 10.94 8.56 -10.95
CA ILE A 108 9.51 8.91 -10.86
C ILE A 108 9.29 10.29 -11.47
N LYS A 109 8.87 10.31 -12.74
CA LYS A 109 8.18 11.47 -13.30
C LYS A 109 6.88 11.63 -12.54
N PHE A 110 6.90 12.45 -11.49
CA PHE A 110 5.67 12.92 -10.88
C PHE A 110 4.99 13.82 -11.92
N ASN A 111 3.93 13.31 -12.54
CA ASN A 111 3.01 14.17 -13.28
C ASN A 111 2.37 15.09 -12.25
N ALA A 112 2.95 16.26 -12.05
CA ALA A 112 2.28 17.38 -11.40
C ALA A 112 1.10 17.75 -12.29
N GLN A 113 -0.10 17.64 -11.73
CA GLN A 113 -1.32 18.16 -12.33
C GLN A 113 -1.48 19.62 -11.92
#